data_AF-A0A345YL23-F1
#
_entry.id   AF-A0A345YL23-F1
#
_cell.length_a   1.000
_cell.length_b   1.000
_cell.length_c   1.000
_cell.angle_alpha   90.00
_cell.angle_beta   90.00
_cell.angle_gamma   90.00
#
_symmetry.space_group_name_H-M   'P 1'
#
loop_
_entity.id
_entity.type
_entity.pdbx_description
1 polymer ?
#
loop_
_entity_poly.entity_id
_entity_poly.type
_entity_poly.pdbx_seq_one_letter_code
_entity_poly.pdbx_strand_id
1 'polypeptide(L)'
;MTRTMPRRPTSALAGADARSLRRRLVLLDQDQADLDRARELLRQAREHAEEAPRDAFELVHRAALRGAGVLVSRANRERRRPLPRNVWSALERLGGDEVSRAEEVAPMVAERARLDRDLSLPPDPALLGRHLECTAAHLDLVAERLLEDLPASLAELAVEQ
;
A
#
# COMPACT_ATOMS: atom_id res chain seq x y z
N MET A 1 52.09 -3.62 38.44
CA MET A 1 51.03 -4.34 37.69
C MET A 1 49.99 -3.33 37.24
N THR A 2 50.06 -2.87 35.99
CA THR A 2 49.17 -1.84 35.43
C THR A 2 48.12 -2.54 34.57
N ARG A 3 46.84 -2.43 34.97
CA ARG A 3 45.71 -3.10 34.32
C ARG A 3 45.13 -2.17 33.25
N THR A 4 45.48 -2.40 32.00
CA THR A 4 44.89 -1.72 30.84
C THR A 4 43.46 -2.23 30.65
N MET A 5 42.45 -1.39 30.90
CA MET A 5 41.07 -1.69 30.52
C MET A 5 40.83 -1.30 29.04
N PRO A 6 40.24 -2.18 28.21
CA PRO A 6 39.84 -1.82 26.86
C PRO A 6 38.55 -0.97 26.91
N ARG A 7 38.59 0.25 26.34
CA ARG A 7 37.39 1.08 26.12
C ARG A 7 36.47 0.35 25.13
N ARG A 8 35.25 0.05 25.57
CA ARG A 8 34.15 -0.47 24.74
C ARG A 8 33.73 0.55 23.68
N PRO A 9 33.51 0.15 22.41
CA PRO A 9 32.88 1.00 21.40
C PRO A 9 31.34 0.87 21.50
N THR A 10 30.71 1.40 22.54
CA THR A 10 29.23 1.34 22.72
C THR A 10 28.47 2.41 21.94
N SER A 11 29.12 3.52 21.59
CA SER A 11 28.45 4.66 20.94
C SER A 11 28.13 4.45 19.44
N ALA A 12 29.01 3.78 18.69
CA ALA A 12 28.83 3.58 17.25
C ALA A 12 27.71 2.58 16.90
N LEU A 13 27.52 1.55 17.75
CA LEU A 13 26.45 0.57 17.61
C LEU A 13 25.08 1.17 17.94
N ALA A 14 24.99 1.97 19.01
CA ALA A 14 23.76 2.71 19.34
C ALA A 14 23.38 3.75 18.26
N GLY A 15 24.38 4.43 17.67
CA GLY A 15 24.16 5.36 16.55
C GLY A 15 23.80 4.68 15.22
N ALA A 16 24.19 3.42 15.01
CA ALA A 16 23.75 2.62 13.86
C ALA A 16 22.29 2.18 14.01
N ASP A 17 21.88 1.79 15.21
CA ASP A 17 20.52 1.41 15.55
C ASP A 17 19.53 2.59 15.42
N ALA A 18 19.89 3.76 15.96
CA ALA A 18 19.08 4.97 15.83
C ALA A 18 18.87 5.42 14.37
N ARG A 19 19.90 5.29 13.52
CA ARG A 19 19.79 5.59 12.07
C ARG A 19 18.90 4.59 11.35
N SER A 20 19.01 3.31 11.69
CA SER A 20 18.17 2.24 11.16
C SER A 20 16.69 2.49 11.51
N LEU A 21 16.41 2.79 12.78
CA LEU A 21 15.06 3.12 13.26
C LEU A 21 14.50 4.36 12.56
N ARG A 22 15.26 5.45 12.47
CA ARG A 22 14.83 6.67 11.78
C ARG A 22 14.48 6.39 10.31
N ARG A 23 15.26 5.55 9.64
CA ARG A 23 14.96 5.15 8.26
C ARG A 23 13.66 4.36 8.18
N ARG A 24 13.41 3.42 9.10
CA ARG A 24 12.17 2.65 9.16
C ARG A 24 10.95 3.55 9.38
N LEU A 25 11.04 4.51 10.30
CA LEU A 25 9.97 5.48 10.55
C LEU A 25 9.65 6.33 9.31
N VAL A 26 10.67 6.86 8.62
CA VAL A 26 10.46 7.63 7.38
C VAL A 26 9.78 6.78 6.30
N LEU A 27 10.13 5.49 6.19
CA LEU A 27 9.50 4.58 5.25
C LEU A 27 8.05 4.28 5.63
N LEU A 28 7.75 4.15 6.92
CA LEU A 28 6.39 3.97 7.42
C LEU A 28 5.54 5.22 7.19
N ASP A 29 6.05 6.41 7.50
CA ASP A 29 5.37 7.69 7.25
C ASP A 29 5.00 7.83 5.76
N GLN A 30 5.92 7.42 4.88
CA GLN A 30 5.69 7.42 3.44
C GLN A 30 4.58 6.44 3.04
N ASP A 31 4.61 5.22 3.57
CA ASP A 31 3.58 4.20 3.29
C ASP A 31 2.20 4.64 3.80
N GLN A 32 2.15 5.25 4.99
CA GLN A 32 0.93 5.79 5.57
C GLN A 32 0.39 6.95 4.72
N ALA A 33 1.24 7.88 4.30
CA ALA A 33 0.83 8.99 3.45
C ALA A 33 0.29 8.50 2.09
N ASP A 34 0.82 7.41 1.55
CA ASP A 34 0.29 6.81 0.32
C ASP A 34 -1.04 6.08 0.54
N LEU A 35 -1.20 5.39 1.66
CA LEU A 35 -2.47 4.79 2.07
C LEU A 35 -3.56 5.86 2.28
N ASP A 36 -3.25 6.97 2.95
CA ASP A 36 -4.20 8.06 3.20
C ASP A 36 -4.65 8.71 1.90
N ARG A 37 -3.74 8.92 0.94
CA ARG A 37 -4.10 9.38 -0.41
C ARG A 37 -4.98 8.38 -1.15
N ALA A 38 -4.75 7.08 -0.99
CA ALA A 38 -5.61 6.06 -1.58
C ALA A 38 -7.03 6.10 -0.98
N ARG A 39 -7.14 6.27 0.34
CA ARG A 39 -8.43 6.42 1.04
C ARG A 39 -9.17 7.67 0.61
N GLU A 40 -8.46 8.77 0.42
CA GLU A 40 -9.03 10.03 -0.06
C GLU A 40 -9.57 9.89 -1.50
N LEU A 41 -8.81 9.23 -2.40
CA LEU A 41 -9.30 8.91 -3.74
C LEU A 41 -10.55 8.02 -3.72
N LEU A 42 -10.59 7.02 -2.83
CA LEU A 42 -11.77 6.17 -2.65
C LEU A 42 -12.98 6.94 -2.12
N ARG A 43 -12.77 7.87 -1.16
CA ARG A 43 -13.82 8.75 -0.65
C ARG A 43 -14.43 9.59 -1.77
N GLN A 44 -13.58 10.26 -2.56
CA GLN A 44 -14.03 11.04 -3.73
C GLN A 44 -14.75 10.15 -4.75
N ALA A 45 -14.26 8.93 -5.00
CA ALA A 45 -14.92 8.00 -5.92
C ALA A 45 -16.35 7.66 -5.47
N ARG A 46 -16.56 7.47 -4.15
CA ARG A 46 -17.90 7.22 -3.59
C ARG A 46 -18.83 8.41 -3.77
N GLU A 47 -18.32 9.63 -3.54
CA GLU A 47 -19.09 10.87 -3.69
C GLU A 47 -19.52 11.11 -5.14
N HIS A 48 -18.67 10.73 -6.10
CA HIS A 48 -18.96 10.90 -7.53
C HIS A 48 -19.68 9.71 -8.17
N ALA A 49 -19.94 8.62 -7.44
CA ALA A 49 -20.42 7.37 -8.03
C ALA A 49 -21.74 7.51 -8.80
N GLU A 50 -22.67 8.34 -8.30
CA GLU A 50 -23.98 8.56 -8.92
C GLU A 50 -23.93 9.65 -10.00
N GLU A 51 -23.25 10.77 -9.73
CA GLU A 51 -23.26 11.96 -10.59
C GLU A 51 -22.28 11.87 -11.76
N ALA A 52 -21.12 11.23 -11.53
CA ALA A 52 -20.03 11.12 -12.49
C ALA A 52 -19.38 9.72 -12.40
N PRO A 53 -20.11 8.64 -12.78
CA PRO A 53 -19.69 7.26 -12.55
C PRO A 53 -18.36 6.91 -13.21
N ARG A 54 -18.04 7.55 -14.34
CA ARG A 54 -16.76 7.34 -15.04
C ARG A 54 -15.57 7.92 -14.28
N ASP A 55 -15.73 9.14 -13.75
CA ASP A 55 -14.70 9.77 -12.92
C ASP A 55 -14.54 9.00 -11.61
N ALA A 56 -15.64 8.56 -11.01
CA ALA A 56 -15.64 7.66 -9.86
C ALA A 56 -14.85 6.38 -10.15
N PHE A 57 -15.09 5.73 -11.30
CA PHE A 57 -14.39 4.51 -11.69
C PHE A 57 -12.87 4.71 -11.81
N GLU A 58 -12.43 5.81 -12.41
CA GLU A 58 -11.02 6.15 -12.52
C GLU A 58 -10.41 6.50 -11.16
N LEU A 59 -11.13 7.22 -10.30
CA LEU A 59 -10.69 7.54 -8.93
C LEU A 59 -10.48 6.28 -8.09
N VAL A 60 -11.44 5.35 -8.08
CA VAL A 60 -11.29 4.07 -7.35
C VAL A 60 -10.18 3.22 -7.95
N HIS A 61 -9.98 3.25 -9.27
CA HIS A 61 -8.87 2.54 -9.89
C HIS A 61 -7.51 3.09 -9.43
N ARG A 62 -7.37 4.41 -9.35
CA ARG A 62 -6.15 5.06 -8.82
C ARG A 62 -5.94 4.73 -7.34
N ALA A 63 -7.02 4.69 -6.55
CA ALA A 63 -6.98 4.26 -5.16
C ALA A 63 -6.44 2.82 -5.05
N ALA A 64 -6.98 1.90 -5.86
CA ALA A 64 -6.56 0.50 -5.89
C ALA A 64 -5.07 0.35 -6.29
N LEU A 65 -4.63 1.06 -7.33
CA LEU A 65 -3.22 1.08 -7.76
C LEU A 65 -2.30 1.58 -6.66
N ARG A 66 -2.71 2.62 -5.93
CA ARG A 66 -1.90 3.21 -4.86
C ARG A 66 -1.80 2.29 -3.65
N GLY A 67 -2.91 1.68 -3.21
CA GLY A 67 -2.92 0.68 -2.15
C GLY A 67 -2.02 -0.52 -2.46
N ALA A 68 -2.16 -1.11 -3.65
CA ALA A 68 -1.28 -2.18 -4.11
C ALA A 68 0.19 -1.74 -4.23
N GLY A 69 0.41 -0.48 -4.64
CA GLY A 69 1.73 0.13 -4.76
C GLY A 69 2.48 0.23 -3.42
N VAL A 70 1.77 0.39 -2.30
CA VAL A 70 2.36 0.36 -0.95
C VAL A 70 2.97 -1.02 -0.69
N LEU A 71 2.21 -2.11 -0.88
CA LEU A 71 2.69 -3.47 -0.66
C LEU A 71 3.87 -3.84 -1.57
N VAL A 72 3.78 -3.49 -2.87
CA VAL A 72 4.85 -3.75 -3.83
C VAL A 72 6.12 -2.96 -3.49
N SER A 73 5.97 -1.70 -3.06
CA SER A 73 7.11 -0.87 -2.66
C SER A 73 7.78 -1.42 -1.40
N ARG A 74 6.99 -1.89 -0.42
CA ARG A 74 7.50 -2.54 0.79
C ARG A 74 8.29 -3.79 0.44
N ALA A 75 7.70 -4.72 -0.30
CA ALA A 75 8.36 -5.95 -0.71
C ALA A 75 9.64 -5.71 -1.54
N ASN A 76 9.66 -4.66 -2.37
CA ASN A 76 10.86 -4.29 -3.14
C ASN A 76 12.04 -3.82 -2.27
N ARG A 77 11.80 -3.31 -1.05
CA ARG A 77 12.88 -2.87 -0.14
C ARG A 77 13.76 -4.03 0.34
N GLU A 78 13.21 -5.24 0.36
CA GLU A 78 13.86 -6.46 0.86
C GLU A 78 14.41 -7.33 -0.26
N ARG A 79 14.00 -7.06 -1.51
CA ARG A 79 14.37 -7.87 -2.67
C ARG A 79 15.69 -7.44 -3.27
N ARG A 80 16.49 -8.44 -3.69
CA ARG A 80 17.69 -8.22 -4.52
C ARG A 80 17.36 -7.89 -5.97
N ARG A 81 16.23 -8.39 -6.49
CA ARG A 81 15.73 -8.14 -7.85
C ARG A 81 14.36 -7.47 -7.77
N PRO A 82 14.17 -6.29 -8.41
CA PRO A 82 12.92 -5.58 -8.33
C PRO A 82 11.77 -6.36 -8.97
N LEU A 83 10.58 -6.15 -8.43
CA LEU A 83 9.32 -6.57 -9.03
C LEU A 83 9.07 -5.83 -10.35
N PRO A 84 8.18 -6.34 -11.21
CA PRO A 84 7.73 -5.66 -12.42
C PRO A 84 7.16 -4.28 -12.13
N ARG A 85 7.19 -3.42 -13.15
CA ARG A 85 6.62 -2.07 -13.07
C ARG A 85 5.09 -2.07 -13.06
N ASN A 86 4.46 -3.07 -13.67
CA ASN A 86 3.01 -3.26 -13.58
C ASN A 86 2.67 -3.80 -12.19
N VAL A 87 1.86 -3.07 -11.44
CA VAL A 87 1.56 -3.39 -10.04
C VAL A 87 0.79 -4.72 -9.91
N TRP A 88 -0.13 -5.03 -10.82
CA TRP A 88 -0.89 -6.28 -10.80
C TRP A 88 0.02 -7.49 -11.05
N SER A 89 0.91 -7.41 -12.06
CA SER A 89 1.95 -8.43 -12.28
C SER A 89 3.00 -8.50 -11.18
N ALA A 90 3.14 -7.44 -10.37
CA ALA A 90 3.99 -7.45 -9.19
C ALA A 90 3.30 -8.19 -8.04
N LEU A 91 2.00 -7.97 -7.81
CA LEU A 91 1.21 -8.72 -6.83
C LEU A 91 1.22 -10.23 -7.13
N GLU A 92 1.02 -10.63 -8.39
CA GLU A 92 1.13 -12.04 -8.80
C GLU A 92 2.47 -12.67 -8.42
N ARG A 93 3.56 -11.90 -8.49
CA ARG A 93 4.92 -12.34 -8.12
C ARG A 93 5.22 -12.30 -6.62
N LEU A 94 4.37 -11.67 -5.82
CA LEU A 94 4.44 -11.74 -4.36
C LEU A 94 3.89 -13.08 -3.87
N GLY A 95 2.88 -13.63 -4.55
CA GLY A 95 2.25 -14.89 -4.14
C GLY A 95 1.23 -14.71 -3.01
N GLY A 96 0.60 -15.79 -2.58
CA GLY A 96 -0.37 -15.77 -1.47
C GLY A 96 -1.63 -14.96 -1.80
N ASP A 97 -2.14 -14.22 -0.81
CA ASP A 97 -3.38 -13.43 -0.92
C ASP A 97 -3.29 -12.35 -2.02
N GLU A 98 -2.09 -11.93 -2.37
CA GLU A 98 -1.82 -10.91 -3.39
C GLU A 98 -2.14 -11.42 -4.79
N VAL A 99 -2.03 -12.74 -5.04
CA VAL A 99 -2.48 -13.36 -6.29
C VAL A 99 -3.99 -13.26 -6.38
N SER A 100 -4.70 -13.67 -5.33
CA SER A 100 -6.16 -13.56 -5.28
C SER A 100 -6.62 -12.12 -5.45
N ARG A 101 -5.89 -11.15 -4.92
CA ARG A 101 -6.17 -9.74 -5.15
C ARG A 101 -5.99 -9.31 -6.61
N ALA A 102 -4.92 -9.75 -7.26
CA ALA A 102 -4.69 -9.47 -8.68
C ALA A 102 -5.78 -10.08 -9.57
N GLU A 103 -6.25 -11.28 -9.25
CA GLU A 103 -7.36 -11.95 -9.93
C GLU A 103 -8.69 -11.21 -9.71
N GLU A 104 -8.96 -10.78 -8.48
CA GLU A 104 -10.20 -10.08 -8.12
C GLU A 104 -10.34 -8.74 -8.87
N VAL A 105 -9.24 -8.00 -9.07
CA VAL A 105 -9.26 -6.70 -9.76
C VAL A 105 -9.22 -6.83 -11.28
N ALA A 106 -8.92 -8.01 -11.83
CA ALA A 106 -8.78 -8.21 -13.27
C ALA A 106 -10.02 -7.79 -14.09
N PRO A 107 -11.28 -8.06 -13.66
CA PRO A 107 -12.47 -7.54 -14.33
C PRO A 107 -12.52 -6.01 -14.37
N MET A 108 -12.09 -5.32 -13.30
CA MET A 108 -12.08 -3.86 -13.24
C MET A 108 -10.98 -3.27 -14.15
N VAL A 109 -9.84 -3.95 -14.28
CA VAL A 109 -8.78 -3.57 -15.23
C VAL A 109 -9.28 -3.71 -16.68
N ALA A 110 -9.96 -4.81 -16.99
CA ALA A 110 -10.55 -5.04 -18.30
C ALA A 110 -11.62 -4.00 -18.63
N GLU A 111 -12.47 -3.67 -17.65
CA GLU A 111 -13.48 -2.63 -17.79
C GLU A 111 -12.86 -1.26 -18.01
N ARG A 112 -11.80 -0.90 -17.27
CA ARG A 112 -11.04 0.33 -17.53
C ARG A 112 -10.51 0.39 -18.96
N ALA A 113 -9.93 -0.71 -19.45
CA ALA A 113 -9.41 -0.79 -20.81
C ALA A 113 -10.52 -0.68 -21.87
N ARG A 114 -11.73 -1.16 -21.58
CA ARG A 114 -12.92 -0.95 -22.43
C ARG A 114 -13.30 0.53 -22.46
N LEU A 115 -13.35 1.19 -21.31
CA LEU A 115 -13.66 2.61 -21.18
C LEU A 115 -12.62 3.47 -21.89
N ASP A 116 -11.31 3.18 -21.75
CA ASP A 116 -10.25 3.95 -22.41
C ASP A 116 -10.38 3.96 -23.96
N ARG A 117 -10.99 2.92 -24.55
CA ARG A 117 -11.23 2.84 -26.01
C ARG A 117 -12.41 3.67 -26.48
N ASP A 118 -13.37 3.95 -25.59
CA ASP A 118 -14.56 4.73 -25.90
C ASP A 118 -14.96 5.62 -24.72
N LEU A 119 -14.67 6.91 -24.86
CA LEU A 119 -14.88 7.92 -23.82
C LEU A 119 -16.37 8.21 -23.54
N SER A 120 -17.26 7.81 -24.44
CA SER A 120 -18.71 8.05 -24.32
C SER A 120 -19.43 7.01 -23.47
N LEU A 121 -18.80 5.85 -23.25
CA LEU A 121 -19.44 4.75 -22.53
C LEU A 121 -19.38 4.98 -21.01
N PRO A 122 -20.46 4.69 -20.28
CA PRO A 122 -20.42 4.59 -18.83
C PRO A 122 -19.76 3.26 -18.40
N PRO A 123 -19.19 3.19 -17.18
CA PRO A 123 -18.81 1.91 -16.58
C PRO A 123 -20.05 1.06 -16.31
N ASP A 124 -19.88 -0.26 -16.26
CA ASP A 124 -20.86 -1.17 -15.69
C ASP A 124 -21.10 -0.82 -14.21
N PRO A 125 -22.34 -0.47 -13.81
CA PRO A 125 -22.67 -0.07 -12.43
C PRO A 125 -22.33 -1.14 -11.38
N ALA A 126 -22.53 -2.42 -11.70
CA ALA A 126 -22.24 -3.52 -10.78
C ALA A 126 -20.72 -3.68 -10.60
N LEU A 127 -19.94 -3.50 -11.68
CA LEU A 127 -18.48 -3.50 -11.57
C LEU A 127 -17.97 -2.27 -10.81
N LEU A 128 -18.56 -1.09 -10.98
CA LEU A 128 -18.21 0.10 -10.19
C LEU A 128 -18.46 -0.15 -8.69
N GLY A 129 -19.64 -0.63 -8.32
CA GLY A 129 -19.97 -0.96 -6.93
C GLY A 129 -18.99 -1.97 -6.33
N ARG A 130 -18.75 -3.07 -7.03
CA ARG A 130 -17.77 -4.09 -6.60
C ARG A 130 -16.35 -3.52 -6.50
N HIS A 131 -15.94 -2.65 -7.41
CA HIS A 131 -14.62 -2.03 -7.37
C HIS A 131 -14.43 -1.16 -6.12
N LEU A 132 -15.46 -0.39 -5.74
CA LEU A 132 -15.46 0.43 -4.52
C LEU A 132 -15.35 -0.45 -3.27
N GLU A 133 -16.12 -1.53 -3.18
CA GLU A 133 -16.12 -2.46 -2.05
C GLU A 133 -14.78 -3.19 -1.92
N CYS A 134 -14.33 -3.87 -2.98
CA CYS A 134 -13.09 -4.64 -2.96
C CYS A 134 -11.87 -3.73 -2.72
N THR A 135 -11.89 -2.49 -3.22
CA THR A 135 -10.82 -1.52 -2.94
C THR A 135 -10.83 -1.06 -1.49
N ALA A 136 -11.99 -0.80 -0.90
CA ALA A 136 -12.09 -0.46 0.52
C ALA A 136 -11.49 -1.55 1.40
N ALA A 137 -11.94 -2.80 1.22
CA ALA A 137 -11.42 -3.95 1.96
C ALA A 137 -9.91 -4.11 1.78
N HIS A 138 -9.40 -3.89 0.57
CA HIS A 138 -7.96 -3.94 0.32
C HIS A 138 -7.19 -2.85 1.08
N LEU A 139 -7.70 -1.62 1.14
CA LEU A 139 -7.04 -0.54 1.88
C LEU A 139 -7.04 -0.79 3.40
N ASP A 140 -8.07 -1.45 3.92
CA ASP A 140 -8.11 -1.85 5.33
C ASP A 140 -7.07 -2.93 5.64
N LEU A 141 -6.97 -3.96 4.78
CA LEU A 141 -5.91 -4.97 4.87
C LEU A 141 -4.50 -4.38 4.76
N VAL A 142 -4.31 -3.38 3.89
CA VAL A 142 -3.02 -2.66 3.80
C VAL A 142 -2.73 -1.96 5.12
N ALA A 143 -3.72 -1.31 5.73
CA ALA A 143 -3.55 -0.64 7.02
C ALA A 143 -3.13 -1.62 8.13
N GLU A 144 -3.78 -2.78 8.22
CA GLU A 144 -3.42 -3.84 9.16
C GLU A 144 -1.96 -4.27 8.98
N ARG A 145 -1.55 -4.54 7.75
CA ARG A 145 -0.16 -4.92 7.42
C ARG A 145 0.87 -3.83 7.68
N LEU A 146 0.49 -2.55 7.63
CA LEU A 146 1.41 -1.46 8.02
C LEU A 146 1.73 -1.50 9.52
N LEU A 147 0.80 -1.98 10.34
CA LEU A 147 0.96 -2.09 11.79
C LEU A 147 1.77 -3.33 12.21
N GLU A 148 1.71 -4.42 11.44
CA GLU A 148 2.44 -5.67 11.74
C GLU A 148 3.96 -5.48 11.86
N ASP A 149 4.53 -4.53 11.11
CA ASP A 149 5.97 -4.25 11.09
C ASP A 149 6.42 -3.22 12.14
N LEU A 150 5.51 -2.73 12.99
CA LEU A 150 5.87 -1.89 14.12
C LEU A 150 6.53 -2.72 15.23
N PRO A 151 7.63 -2.25 15.83
CA PRO A 151 8.16 -2.84 17.06
C PRO A 151 7.05 -2.91 18.11
N ALA A 152 6.96 -4.02 18.84
CA ALA A 152 5.91 -4.25 19.86
C ALA A 152 5.73 -3.06 20.84
N SER A 153 6.83 -2.37 21.18
CA SER A 153 6.82 -1.19 22.05
C SER A 153 6.16 0.07 21.48
N LEU A 154 5.90 0.13 20.17
CA LEU A 154 5.13 1.19 19.50
C LEU A 154 3.69 0.75 19.20
N ALA A 155 3.46 -0.54 18.95
CA ALA A 155 2.11 -1.09 18.80
C ALA A 155 1.28 -0.94 20.09
N GLU A 156 1.91 -1.07 21.26
CA GLU A 156 1.26 -0.86 22.57
C GLU A 156 0.78 0.60 22.78
N LEU A 157 1.48 1.60 22.22
CA LEU A 157 1.10 3.02 22.31
C LEU A 157 -0.06 3.40 21.37
N ALA A 158 -0.32 2.61 20.33
CA ALA A 158 -1.41 2.86 19.38
C ALA A 158 -2.78 2.35 19.88
N VAL A 159 -2.80 1.47 20.88
CA VAL A 159 -4.02 0.87 21.46
C VAL A 159 -4.59 1.71 22.61
N GLU A 160 -3.84 2.71 23.11
CA GLU A 160 -4.26 3.57 24.23
C GLU A 160 -4.93 4.91 23.81
N GLN A 161 -5.46 5.04 22.58
CA GLN A 161 -6.23 6.22 22.15
C GLN A 161 -7.67 5.90 21.78
#